data_AF-A0A7J9PVJ3-F1
#
_entry.id   AF-A0A7J9PVJ3-F1
#
_cell.length_a   1.000
_cell.length_b   1.000
_cell.length_c   1.000
_cell.angle_alpha   90.00
_cell.angle_beta   90.00
_cell.angle_gamma   90.00
#
_symmetry.space_group_name_H-M   'P 1'
#
loop_
_entity.id
_entity.type
_entity.pdbx_description
1 polymer ?
#
loop_
_entity_poly.entity_id
_entity_poly.type
_entity_poly.pdbx_seq_one_letter_code
_entity_poly.pdbx_strand_id
1 'polypeptide(L)'
;EEVFISNILKCRPPNNRNPRDEEINACAPYLDQQIDIIKPKTICCLGNFAAGYIMKKFGLKNRFQGISRLHGQVFLHNSIFGKLRIIPFYHPAAAVYNPNMLEVLREDFRVLSNEKQE
;
A
#
# COMPACT_ATOMS: atom_id res chain seq x y z
N GLU A 1 -5.98 13.26 -14.23
CA GLU A 1 -5.46 12.97 -12.88
C GLU A 1 -6.56 12.26 -12.10
N GLU A 2 -6.51 10.92 -12.01
CA GLU A 2 -7.61 10.08 -11.46
C GLU A 2 -7.23 9.33 -10.17
N VAL A 3 -5.98 9.47 -9.72
CA VAL A 3 -5.44 8.74 -8.56
C VAL A 3 -4.79 9.70 -7.56
N PHE A 4 -4.81 9.32 -6.29
CA PHE A 4 -4.10 10.02 -5.22
C PHE A 4 -2.87 9.21 -4.77
N ILE A 5 -1.71 9.86 -4.73
CA ILE A 5 -0.44 9.22 -4.34
C ILE A 5 0.06 9.84 -3.05
N SER A 6 0.44 9.00 -2.08
CA SER A 6 1.06 9.45 -0.84
C SER A 6 2.00 8.42 -0.24
N ASN A 7 2.74 8.83 0.78
CA ASN A 7 3.69 8.00 1.52
C ASN A 7 3.32 7.94 3.01
N ILE A 8 3.77 6.90 3.72
CA ILE A 8 3.63 6.83 5.19
C ILE A 8 4.36 7.99 5.85
N LEU A 9 5.63 8.21 5.48
CA LEU A 9 6.39 9.36 5.93
C LEU A 9 6.21 10.51 4.94
N LYS A 10 6.01 11.72 5.46
CA LYS A 10 5.97 12.96 4.67
C LYS A 10 7.34 13.65 4.58
N CYS A 11 8.33 13.13 5.30
CA CYS A 11 9.71 13.60 5.30
C CYS A 11 10.65 12.48 4.86
N ARG A 12 11.70 12.82 4.10
CA ARG A 12 12.72 11.87 3.68
C ARG A 12 13.64 11.52 4.87
N PRO A 13 13.78 10.24 5.24
CA PRO A 13 14.74 9.84 6.27
C PRO A 13 16.19 10.18 5.86
N PRO A 14 17.07 10.54 6.82
CA PRO A 14 18.48 10.78 6.56
C PRO A 14 19.14 9.60 5.82
N ASN A 15 19.96 9.89 4.82
CA ASN A 15 20.64 8.89 3.99
C ASN A 15 19.71 7.85 3.33
N ASN A 16 18.43 8.19 3.13
CA ASN A 16 17.44 7.30 2.52
C ASN A 16 17.26 5.96 3.25
N ARG A 17 17.56 5.93 4.55
CA ARG A 17 17.37 4.73 5.39
C ARG A 17 15.88 4.35 5.47
N ASN A 18 15.64 3.14 5.97
CA ASN A 18 14.29 2.71 6.32
C ASN A 18 13.66 3.59 7.41
N PRO A 19 12.33 3.78 7.37
CA PRO A 19 11.60 4.48 8.42
C PRO A 19 11.69 3.70 9.74
N ARG A 20 11.80 4.43 10.85
CA ARG A 20 11.68 3.87 12.20
C ARG A 20 10.21 3.83 12.62
N ASP A 21 9.87 2.93 13.52
CA ASP A 21 8.50 2.80 14.03
C ASP A 21 8.00 4.11 14.67
N GLU A 22 8.86 4.82 15.40
CA GLU A 22 8.53 6.13 15.99
C GLU A 22 8.18 7.18 14.93
N GLU A 23 8.91 7.20 13.81
CA GLU A 23 8.64 8.13 12.70
C GLU A 23 7.33 7.78 12.00
N ILE A 24 7.05 6.49 11.81
CA ILE A 24 5.77 6.02 11.28
C ILE A 24 4.63 6.43 12.22
N ASN A 25 4.76 6.17 13.52
CA ASN A 25 3.72 6.51 14.49
C ASN A 25 3.45 8.02 14.55
N ALA A 26 4.49 8.85 14.40
CA ALA A 26 4.35 10.29 14.38
C ALA A 26 3.70 10.82 13.08
N CYS A 27 3.98 10.20 11.94
CA CYS A 27 3.59 10.72 10.63
C CYS A 27 2.32 10.09 10.04
N ALA A 28 2.03 8.84 10.40
CA ALA A 28 0.90 8.11 9.85
C ALA A 28 -0.50 8.69 10.16
N PRO A 29 -0.75 9.43 11.26
CA PRO A 29 -2.01 10.15 11.45
C PRO A 29 -2.40 11.07 10.28
N TYR A 30 -1.43 11.65 9.56
CA TYR A 30 -1.71 12.43 8.35
C TYR A 30 -2.23 11.55 7.20
N LEU A 31 -1.66 10.36 7.01
CA LEU A 31 -2.13 9.41 6.01
C LEU A 31 -3.53 8.90 6.37
N ASP A 32 -3.79 8.68 7.66
CA ASP A 32 -5.10 8.27 8.15
C ASP A 32 -6.17 9.30 7.82
N GLN A 33 -5.91 10.57 8.12
CA GLN A 33 -6.81 11.67 7.74
C GLN A 33 -7.03 11.75 6.23
N GLN A 34 -5.97 11.56 5.43
CA GLN A 34 -6.09 11.53 3.97
C GLN A 34 -7.01 10.40 3.50
N ILE A 35 -6.88 9.20 4.06
CA ILE A 35 -7.75 8.05 3.75
C ILE A 35 -9.19 8.35 4.14
N ASP A 36 -9.42 8.94 5.32
CA ASP A 36 -10.76 9.25 5.84
C ASP A 36 -11.48 10.32 5.01
N ILE A 37 -10.73 11.28 4.45
CA ILE A 37 -11.26 12.33 3.57
C ILE A 37 -11.56 11.77 2.18
N ILE A 38 -10.59 11.06 1.59
CA ILE A 38 -10.68 10.56 0.21
C ILE A 38 -11.69 9.42 0.08
N LYS A 39 -11.82 8.59 1.14
CA LYS A 39 -12.67 7.38 1.16
C LYS A 39 -12.44 6.49 -0.07
N PRO A 40 -11.19 6.04 -0.29
CA PRO A 40 -10.86 5.28 -1.50
C PRO A 40 -11.62 3.95 -1.55
N LYS A 41 -11.98 3.51 -2.75
CA LYS A 41 -12.47 2.13 -2.99
C LYS A 41 -11.33 1.11 -3.00
N THR A 42 -10.13 1.55 -3.41
CA THR A 42 -8.93 0.72 -3.53
C THR A 42 -7.72 1.45 -2.96
N ILE A 43 -6.93 0.78 -2.11
CA ILE A 43 -5.63 1.24 -1.62
C ILE A 43 -4.55 0.30 -2.13
N CYS A 44 -3.60 0.86 -2.89
CA CYS A 44 -2.43 0.16 -3.41
C CYS A 44 -1.23 0.42 -2.50
N CYS A 45 -0.68 -0.61 -1.86
CA CYS A 45 0.40 -0.48 -0.90
C CYS A 45 1.74 -0.85 -1.54
N LEU A 46 2.57 0.16 -1.86
CA LEU A 46 3.86 -0.05 -2.50
C LEU A 46 4.95 -0.34 -1.45
N GLY A 47 5.36 -1.60 -1.34
CA GLY A 47 6.44 -2.06 -0.48
C GLY A 47 6.02 -2.46 0.94
N ASN A 48 6.99 -2.97 1.68
CA ASN A 48 6.75 -3.68 2.95
C ASN A 48 6.20 -2.77 4.05
N PHE A 49 6.72 -1.54 4.19
CA PHE A 49 6.27 -0.59 5.21
C PHE A 49 4.82 -0.14 4.96
N ALA A 50 4.50 0.23 3.71
CA ALA A 50 3.14 0.60 3.30
C ALA A 50 2.14 -0.51 3.59
N ALA A 51 2.44 -1.72 3.12
CA ALA A 51 1.58 -2.87 3.31
C ALA A 51 1.42 -3.23 4.79
N GLY A 52 2.52 -3.27 5.56
CA GLY A 52 2.48 -3.59 6.99
C GLY A 52 1.63 -2.61 7.80
N TYR A 53 1.77 -1.31 7.54
CA TYR A 53 0.98 -0.28 8.22
C TYR A 53 -0.51 -0.37 7.87
N ILE A 54 -0.85 -0.36 6.57
CA ILE A 54 -2.25 -0.37 6.11
C ILE A 54 -2.95 -1.66 6.53
N MET A 55 -2.31 -2.83 6.39
CA MET A 55 -2.90 -4.08 6.84
C MET A 55 -3.13 -4.08 8.36
N LYS A 56 -2.21 -3.51 9.16
CA LYS A 56 -2.44 -3.34 10.60
C LYS A 56 -3.64 -2.43 10.88
N LYS A 57 -3.74 -1.28 10.20
CA LYS A 57 -4.82 -0.29 10.36
C LYS A 57 -6.20 -0.93 10.13
N PHE A 58 -6.34 -1.74 9.10
CA PHE A 58 -7.62 -2.36 8.72
C PHE A 58 -7.85 -3.75 9.34
N GLY A 59 -7.15 -4.08 10.44
CA GLY A 59 -7.38 -5.32 11.20
C GLY A 59 -6.84 -6.60 10.55
N LEU A 60 -5.99 -6.46 9.53
CA LEU A 60 -5.41 -7.56 8.75
C LEU A 60 -3.96 -7.90 9.16
N LYS A 61 -3.49 -7.42 10.33
CA LYS A 61 -2.11 -7.64 10.81
C LYS A 61 -1.69 -9.11 10.77
N ASN A 62 -2.57 -10.03 11.17
CA ASN A 62 -2.28 -11.47 11.21
C ASN A 62 -2.13 -12.10 9.82
N ARG A 63 -2.56 -11.39 8.76
CA ARG A 63 -2.40 -11.81 7.37
C ARG A 63 -1.09 -11.29 6.77
N PHE A 64 -0.38 -10.40 7.46
CA PHE A 64 0.86 -9.82 6.97
C PHE A 64 2.03 -10.78 7.08
N GLN A 65 2.50 -11.31 5.94
CA GLN A 65 3.61 -12.27 5.85
C GLN A 65 4.85 -11.70 5.14
N GLY A 66 4.92 -10.37 5.01
CA GLY A 66 5.93 -9.67 4.23
C GLY A 66 5.55 -9.55 2.75
N ILE A 67 6.10 -8.53 2.08
CA ILE A 67 5.66 -8.19 0.72
C ILE A 67 5.93 -9.28 -0.31
N SER A 68 6.98 -10.08 -0.12
CA SER A 68 7.35 -11.15 -1.04
C SER A 68 6.31 -12.26 -1.18
N ARG A 69 5.43 -12.42 -0.18
CA ARG A 69 4.35 -13.40 -0.21
C ARG A 69 2.99 -12.80 -0.56
N LEU A 70 2.84 -11.48 -0.42
CA LEU A 70 1.55 -10.81 -0.46
C LEU A 70 1.30 -9.97 -1.70
N HIS A 71 2.34 -9.65 -2.47
CA HIS A 71 2.21 -8.82 -3.66
C HIS A 71 1.17 -9.42 -4.63
N GLY A 72 0.35 -8.55 -5.24
CA GLY A 72 -0.70 -8.95 -6.18
C GLY A 72 -1.97 -9.54 -5.55
N GLN A 73 -2.02 -9.77 -4.23
CA GLN A 73 -3.22 -10.32 -3.59
C GLN A 73 -4.22 -9.21 -3.21
N VAL A 74 -5.52 -9.51 -3.36
CA VAL A 74 -6.60 -8.60 -2.94
C VAL A 74 -7.08 -8.96 -1.54
N PHE A 75 -6.97 -8.00 -0.62
CA PHE A 75 -7.59 -8.06 0.69
C PHE A 75 -8.83 -7.18 0.72
N LEU A 76 -9.89 -7.67 1.33
CA LEU A 76 -11.17 -6.98 1.39
C LEU A 76 -11.46 -6.59 2.83
N HIS A 77 -11.83 -5.33 3.03
CA HIS A 77 -12.26 -4.78 4.30
C HIS A 77 -13.65 -4.16 4.14
N ASN A 78 -14.59 -4.53 4.99
CA ASN A 78 -15.93 -3.96 4.98
C ASN A 78 -15.92 -2.68 5.83
N SER A 79 -16.19 -1.55 5.20
CA SER A 79 -16.37 -0.25 5.85
C SER A 79 -17.83 0.20 5.75
N ILE A 80 -18.22 1.17 6.57
CA ILE A 80 -19.53 1.83 6.48
C ILE A 80 -19.76 2.52 5.12
N PHE A 81 -18.70 2.83 4.38
CA PHE A 81 -18.75 3.44 3.04
C PHE A 81 -18.71 2.41 1.91
N GLY A 82 -18.76 1.12 2.23
CA GLY A 82 -18.67 0.02 1.27
C GLY A 82 -17.41 -0.80 1.41
N LYS A 83 -17.10 -1.58 0.37
CA LYS A 83 -16.00 -2.54 0.38
C LYS A 83 -14.71 -1.86 -0.05
N LEU A 84 -13.73 -1.84 0.84
CA LEU A 84 -12.38 -1.35 0.58
C LEU A 84 -11.49 -2.52 0.12
N ARG A 85 -10.83 -2.35 -1.03
CA ARG A 85 -9.78 -3.25 -1.52
C ARG A 85 -8.42 -2.75 -1.05
N ILE A 86 -7.60 -3.64 -0.50
CA ILE A 86 -6.22 -3.36 -0.12
C ILE A 86 -5.33 -4.32 -0.90
N ILE A 87 -4.40 -3.79 -1.70
CA ILE A 87 -3.59 -4.58 -2.62
C ILE A 87 -2.11 -4.24 -2.40
N PRO A 88 -1.33 -5.13 -1.77
CA PRO A 88 0.11 -4.98 -1.65
C PRO A 88 0.80 -5.17 -3.00
N PHE A 89 1.83 -4.38 -3.26
CA PHE A 89 2.72 -4.51 -4.41
C PHE A 89 4.17 -4.35 -3.97
N TYR A 90 5.11 -4.88 -4.76
CA TYR A 90 6.50 -4.47 -4.58
C TYR A 90 6.65 -2.96 -4.77
N HIS A 91 7.64 -2.37 -4.09
CA HIS A 91 7.95 -0.96 -4.31
C HIS A 91 8.57 -0.79 -5.71
N PRO A 92 8.17 0.20 -6.53
CA PRO A 92 8.68 0.37 -7.89
C PRO A 92 10.21 0.47 -8.00
N ALA A 93 10.88 0.97 -6.96
CA ALA A 93 12.34 0.99 -6.89
C ALA A 93 12.98 -0.41 -7.04
N ALA A 94 12.27 -1.50 -6.73
CA ALA A 94 12.76 -2.85 -6.99
C ALA A 94 13.08 -3.10 -8.47
N ALA A 95 12.30 -2.53 -9.40
CA ALA A 95 12.54 -2.63 -10.83
C ALA A 95 13.71 -1.74 -11.32
N VAL A 96 14.09 -0.72 -10.55
CA VAL A 96 15.27 0.11 -10.84
C VAL A 96 16.56 -0.69 -10.60
N TYR A 97 16.60 -1.50 -9.54
CA TYR A 97 17.76 -2.31 -9.20
C TYR A 97 17.76 -3.69 -9.89
N ASN A 98 16.58 -4.24 -10.17
CA ASN A 98 16.42 -5.52 -10.84
C ASN A 98 15.35 -5.42 -11.94
N PRO A 99 15.74 -5.25 -13.21
CA PRO A 99 14.81 -5.10 -14.33
C PRO A 99 13.79 -6.24 -14.46
N ASN A 100 14.11 -7.46 -14.01
CA ASN A 100 13.18 -8.59 -14.04
C ASN A 100 11.95 -8.38 -13.16
N MET A 101 12.03 -7.50 -12.16
CA MET A 101 10.90 -7.12 -11.31
C MET A 101 9.86 -6.28 -12.04
N LEU A 102 10.20 -5.68 -13.19
CA LEU A 102 9.25 -4.88 -13.96
C LEU A 102 8.07 -5.73 -14.44
N GLU A 103 8.34 -6.96 -14.90
CA GLU A 103 7.28 -7.84 -15.38
C GLU A 103 6.41 -8.36 -14.23
N VAL A 104 7.02 -8.66 -13.08
CA VAL A 104 6.29 -9.02 -11.86
C VAL A 104 5.34 -7.90 -11.44
N LEU A 105 5.83 -6.65 -11.42
CA LEU A 105 5.01 -5.49 -11.10
C LEU A 105 3.88 -5.29 -12.11
N ARG A 106 4.14 -5.45 -13.40
CA ARG A 106 3.09 -5.34 -14.43
C ARG A 106 2.00 -6.38 -14.23
N GLU A 107 2.37 -7.64 -13.96
CA GLU A 107 1.42 -8.71 -13.69
C GLU A 107 0.57 -8.39 -12.46
N ASP A 108 1.20 -7.99 -11.36
CA ASP A 108 0.49 -7.63 -10.15
C ASP A 108 -0.54 -6.51 -10.40
N PHE A 109 -0.18 -5.49 -11.19
CA PHE A 109 -1.06 -4.36 -11.49
C PHE A 109 -2.28 -4.75 -12.33
N ARG A 110 -2.27 -5.90 -13.05
CA ARG A 110 -3.47 -6.40 -13.75
C ARG A 110 -4.62 -6.73 -12.81
N VAL A 111 -4.35 -6.94 -11.53
CA VAL A 111 -5.40 -7.13 -10.51
C VAL A 111 -6.27 -5.88 -10.35
N LEU A 112 -5.78 -4.70 -10.77
CA LEU A 112 -6.55 -3.45 -10.77
C LEU A 112 -7.58 -3.42 -11.91
N SER A 113 -7.30 -4.02 -13.08
CA SER A 113 -8.22 -3.99 -14.22
C SER A 113 -9.44 -4.90 -14.07
N ASN A 114 -9.44 -5.81 -13.08
CA ASN A 114 -10.57 -6.67 -12.76
C ASN A 114 -11.68 -5.96 -11.95
N GLU A 115 -11.69 -4.62 -11.92
CA GLU A 115 -12.81 -3.82 -11.43
C GLU A 115 -14.00 -3.99 -12.38
N LYS A 116 -14.78 -5.06 -12.18
CA LYS A 116 -16.19 -4.97 -12.55
C LYS A 116 -16.77 -3.84 -11.72
N GLN A 117 -17.14 -2.77 -12.42
CA GLN A 117 -17.96 -1.70 -11.87
C GLN A 117 -19.30 -2.33 -11.48
N GLU A 118 -19.43 -2.71 -10.20
CA GLU A 118 -20.71 -2.91 -9.55
C GLU A 118 -21.26 -1.56 -9.08
#